data_AF-A0A7C1K5N4-F1
#
_entry.id   AF-A0A7C1K5N4-F1
#
_cell.length_a   1.000
_cell.length_b   1.000
_cell.length_c   1.000
_cell.angle_alpha   90.00
_cell.angle_beta   90.00
_cell.angle_gamma   90.00
#
_symmetry.space_group_name_H-M   'P 1'
#
loop_
_entity.id
_entity.type
_entity.pdbx_description
1 polymer ?
#
loop_
_entity_poly.entity_id
_entity_poly.type
_entity_poly.pdbx_seq_one_letter_code
_entity_poly.pdbx_strand_id
1 'polypeptide(L)'
;MKRVVPTALAIGVGIITLLGLFLDQPILVSLRFAFVDWATILAVFALLIGIGNIFSVHLSRLAGRNAPYSAALLLSFLAVLGVALYEGAGPGGPWMTALFQYVQLPLESALMATLAVFLVLAGYRALRQQRSVGMVILIVAALIVLAAALPLPGGLSGVLAGLKEGVVSGPAAGGARGLILGVALGALATGLRLLIGVDRPQGG
;
A
#
# COMPACT_ATOMS: atom_id res chain seq x y z
N MET A 1 14.27 25.02 -24.06
CA MET A 1 12.93 24.89 -24.69
C MET A 1 12.38 23.46 -24.67
N LYS A 2 13.16 22.44 -25.06
CA LYS A 2 12.70 21.02 -25.12
C LYS A 2 12.16 20.42 -23.81
N ARG A 3 12.44 21.02 -22.65
CA ARG A 3 12.01 20.55 -21.32
C ARG A 3 10.86 21.34 -20.70
N VAL A 4 10.56 22.55 -21.20
CA VAL A 4 9.54 23.43 -20.61
C VAL A 4 8.15 23.05 -21.12
N VAL A 5 8.05 22.69 -22.40
CA VAL A 5 6.78 22.28 -23.03
C VAL A 5 6.17 21.04 -22.35
N PRO A 6 6.92 19.95 -22.11
CA PRO A 6 6.35 18.76 -21.47
C PRO A 6 5.90 19.01 -20.02
N THR A 7 6.67 19.81 -19.27
CA THR A 7 6.29 20.21 -17.89
C THR A 7 5.05 21.10 -17.89
N ALA A 8 4.95 22.08 -18.78
CA ALA A 8 3.77 22.94 -18.89
C ALA A 8 2.52 22.14 -19.26
N LEU A 9 2.65 21.17 -20.16
CA LEU A 9 1.56 20.26 -20.51
C LEU A 9 1.12 19.40 -19.33
N ALA A 10 2.06 18.80 -18.60
CA ALA A 10 1.75 17.98 -17.43
C ALA A 10 1.01 18.78 -16.34
N ILE A 11 1.49 20.00 -16.06
CA ILE A 11 0.84 20.93 -15.12
C ILE A 11 -0.56 21.31 -15.61
N GLY A 12 -0.68 21.68 -16.88
CA GLY A 12 -1.97 22.08 -17.48
C GLY A 12 -3.01 20.96 -17.43
N VAL A 13 -2.64 19.75 -17.86
CA VAL A 13 -3.50 18.56 -17.79
C VAL A 13 -3.91 18.26 -16.35
N GLY A 14 -2.97 18.32 -15.40
CA GLY A 14 -3.27 18.10 -14.00
C GLY A 14 -4.23 19.14 -13.41
N ILE A 15 -4.05 20.42 -13.71
CA ILE A 15 -4.94 21.50 -13.28
C ILE A 15 -6.34 21.33 -13.89
N ILE A 16 -6.45 21.07 -15.19
CA ILE A 16 -7.75 20.87 -15.86
C ILE A 16 -8.49 19.67 -15.26
N THR A 17 -7.78 18.57 -15.00
CA THR A 17 -8.34 17.36 -14.38
C THR A 17 -8.88 17.65 -12.97
N LEU A 18 -8.14 18.42 -12.17
CA LEU A 18 -8.58 18.86 -10.85
C LEU A 18 -9.78 19.81 -10.91
N LEU A 19 -9.76 20.80 -11.81
CA LEU A 19 -10.87 21.73 -11.99
C LEU A 19 -12.15 20.98 -12.39
N GLY A 20 -12.05 19.99 -13.26
CA GLY A 20 -13.17 19.13 -13.62
C GLY A 20 -13.71 18.29 -12.46
N LEU A 21 -12.97 18.11 -11.36
CA LEU A 21 -13.45 17.42 -10.15
C LEU A 21 -14.31 18.34 -9.27
N PHE A 22 -13.99 19.62 -9.20
CA PHE A 22 -14.66 20.60 -8.34
C PHE A 22 -15.74 21.43 -9.05
N LEU A 23 -15.67 21.56 -10.38
CA LEU A 23 -16.59 22.37 -11.18
C LEU A 23 -17.45 21.48 -12.07
N ASP A 24 -18.77 21.53 -11.90
CA ASP A 24 -19.76 20.80 -12.71
C ASP A 24 -20.03 21.46 -14.07
N GLN A 25 -18.95 21.85 -14.78
CA GLN A 25 -19.03 22.38 -16.14
C GLN A 25 -18.88 21.24 -17.15
N PRO A 26 -19.80 21.08 -18.12
CA PRO A 26 -19.79 19.94 -19.05
C PRO A 26 -18.43 19.71 -19.74
N ILE A 27 -17.79 20.80 -20.20
CA ILE A 27 -16.49 20.73 -20.88
C ILE A 27 -15.36 20.23 -19.97
N LEU A 28 -15.33 20.66 -18.71
CA LEU A 28 -14.28 20.26 -17.76
C LEU A 28 -14.46 18.81 -17.34
N VAL A 29 -15.70 18.37 -17.15
CA VAL A 29 -16.03 16.98 -16.84
C VAL A 29 -15.64 16.06 -18.01
N SER A 30 -15.94 16.42 -19.25
CA SER A 30 -15.52 15.66 -20.43
C SER A 30 -14.01 15.55 -20.58
N LEU A 31 -13.28 16.67 -20.38
CA LEU A 31 -11.81 16.66 -20.45
C LEU A 31 -11.18 15.83 -19.32
N ARG A 32 -11.72 15.92 -18.09
CA ARG A 32 -11.30 15.08 -16.97
C ARG A 32 -11.42 13.60 -17.31
N PHE A 33 -12.57 13.17 -17.83
CA PHE A 33 -12.76 11.77 -18.21
C PHE A 33 -11.80 11.34 -19.33
N ALA A 34 -11.65 12.14 -20.39
CA ALA A 34 -10.70 11.83 -21.46
C ALA A 34 -9.25 11.69 -20.95
N PHE A 35 -8.80 12.59 -20.07
CA PHE A 35 -7.46 12.52 -19.50
C PHE A 35 -7.28 11.32 -18.55
N VAL A 36 -8.28 11.00 -17.73
CA VAL A 36 -8.25 9.82 -16.85
C VAL A 36 -8.25 8.53 -17.65
N ASP A 37 -9.01 8.45 -18.75
CA ASP A 37 -9.03 7.29 -19.64
C ASP A 37 -7.66 7.09 -20.31
N TRP A 38 -7.06 8.16 -20.83
CA TRP A 38 -5.71 8.09 -21.40
C TRP A 38 -4.67 7.71 -20.36
N ALA A 39 -4.74 8.27 -19.15
CA ALA A 39 -3.87 7.91 -18.05
C ALA A 39 -4.01 6.43 -17.67
N THR A 40 -5.24 5.90 -17.69
CA THR A 40 -5.54 4.49 -17.41
C THR A 40 -4.92 3.58 -18.47
N ILE A 41 -5.04 3.92 -19.76
CA ILE A 41 -4.40 3.18 -20.85
C ILE A 41 -2.88 3.17 -20.66
N LEU A 42 -2.27 4.34 -20.40
CA LEU A 42 -0.85 4.45 -20.16
C LEU A 42 -0.40 3.65 -18.92
N ALA A 43 -1.21 3.61 -17.86
CA ALA A 43 -0.92 2.85 -16.66
C ALA A 43 -0.87 1.34 -16.93
N VAL A 44 -1.75 0.81 -17.79
CA VAL A 44 -1.70 -0.60 -18.21
C VAL A 44 -0.40 -0.90 -18.96
N PHE A 45 0.01 -0.03 -19.91
CA PHE A 45 1.30 -0.22 -20.60
C PHE A 45 2.49 -0.08 -19.66
N ALA A 46 2.46 0.87 -18.73
CA ALA A 46 3.50 1.04 -17.72
C ALA A 46 3.62 -0.21 -16.82
N LEU A 47 2.49 -0.82 -16.45
CA LEU A 47 2.47 -2.08 -15.72
C LEU A 47 3.14 -3.21 -16.52
N LEU A 48 2.82 -3.35 -17.81
CA LEU A 48 3.44 -4.34 -18.69
C LEU A 48 4.95 -4.13 -18.81
N ILE A 49 5.39 -2.88 -18.98
CA ILE A 49 6.83 -2.54 -19.00
C ILE A 49 7.48 -2.87 -17.65
N GLY A 50 6.81 -2.57 -16.54
CA GLY A 50 7.29 -2.89 -15.19
C GLY A 50 7.47 -4.40 -14.97
N ILE A 51 6.47 -5.21 -15.36
CA ILE A 51 6.55 -6.68 -15.32
C ILE A 51 7.69 -7.17 -16.21
N GLY A 52 7.78 -6.68 -17.45
CA GLY A 52 8.84 -7.04 -18.40
C GLY A 52 10.23 -6.70 -17.86
N ASN A 53 10.39 -5.56 -17.19
CA ASN A 53 11.65 -5.15 -16.57
C ASN A 53 12.05 -6.10 -15.43
N ILE A 54 11.12 -6.41 -14.52
CA ILE A 54 11.40 -7.37 -13.42
C ILE A 54 11.79 -8.74 -14.00
N PHE A 55 11.03 -9.22 -14.99
CA PHE A 55 11.29 -10.49 -15.66
C PHE A 55 12.68 -10.51 -16.31
N SER A 56 13.02 -9.50 -17.10
CA SER A 56 14.33 -9.38 -17.77
C SER A 56 15.50 -9.32 -16.78
N VAL A 57 15.35 -8.53 -15.71
CA VAL A 57 16.36 -8.41 -14.66
C VAL A 57 16.57 -9.76 -13.95
N HIS A 58 15.52 -10.53 -13.71
CA HIS A 58 15.66 -11.81 -13.01
C HIS A 58 16.11 -12.94 -13.93
N LEU A 59 15.75 -12.87 -15.22
CA LEU A 59 16.23 -13.80 -16.24
C LEU A 59 17.76 -13.70 -16.39
N SER A 60 18.31 -12.48 -16.42
CA SER A 60 19.76 -12.27 -16.47
C SER A 60 20.49 -12.70 -15.19
N ARG A 61 19.81 -12.70 -14.04
CA ARG A 61 20.36 -13.15 -12.75
C ARG A 61 20.40 -14.68 -12.57
N LEU A 62 19.78 -15.45 -13.48
CA LEU A 62 19.81 -16.92 -13.43
C LEU A 62 21.21 -17.52 -13.64
N ALA A 63 22.13 -16.79 -14.27
CA ALA A 63 23.52 -17.21 -14.43
C ALA A 63 24.42 -16.85 -13.23
N GLY A 64 23.88 -16.16 -12.21
CA GLY A 64 24.64 -15.60 -11.09
C GLY A 64 24.46 -16.36 -9.76
N ARG A 65 25.15 -15.89 -8.71
CA ARG A 65 25.12 -16.50 -7.36
C ARG A 65 23.73 -16.50 -6.70
N ASN A 66 22.84 -15.60 -7.13
CA ASN A 66 21.46 -15.49 -6.64
C ASN A 66 20.43 -16.13 -7.60
N ALA A 67 20.88 -17.05 -8.45
CA ALA A 67 20.04 -17.85 -9.34
C ALA A 67 18.83 -18.51 -8.66
N PRO A 68 18.93 -19.14 -7.46
CA PRO A 68 17.77 -19.84 -6.89
C PRO A 68 16.61 -18.90 -6.56
N TYR A 69 16.90 -17.70 -6.04
CA TYR A 69 15.87 -16.70 -5.74
C TYR A 69 15.23 -16.14 -7.01
N SER A 70 16.05 -15.90 -8.04
CA SER A 70 15.57 -15.40 -9.33
C SER A 70 14.73 -16.45 -10.05
N ALA A 71 15.14 -17.73 -9.99
CA ALA A 71 14.38 -18.86 -10.50
C ALA A 71 13.05 -19.03 -9.76
N ALA A 72 13.04 -18.95 -8.43
CA ALA A 72 11.82 -19.02 -7.64
C ALA A 72 10.80 -17.95 -8.05
N LEU A 73 11.24 -16.69 -8.22
CA LEU A 73 10.36 -15.61 -8.67
C LEU A 73 9.80 -15.91 -10.06
N LEU A 74 10.66 -16.23 -11.04
CA LEU A 74 10.22 -16.47 -12.41
C LEU A 74 9.28 -17.67 -12.52
N LEU A 75 9.57 -18.76 -11.82
CA LEU A 75 8.69 -19.93 -11.77
C LEU A 75 7.35 -19.61 -11.11
N SER A 76 7.34 -18.86 -10.00
CA SER A 76 6.08 -18.43 -9.36
C SER A 76 5.26 -17.52 -10.28
N PHE A 77 5.92 -16.61 -11.01
CA PHE A 77 5.26 -15.73 -11.96
C PHE A 77 4.62 -16.52 -13.11
N LEU A 78 5.37 -17.45 -13.71
CA LEU A 78 4.87 -18.31 -14.78
C LEU A 78 3.77 -19.26 -14.30
N ALA A 79 3.85 -19.76 -13.06
CA ALA A 79 2.81 -20.60 -12.48
C ALA A 79 1.49 -19.84 -12.29
N VAL A 80 1.54 -18.65 -11.68
CA VAL A 80 0.33 -17.82 -11.48
C VAL A 80 -0.25 -17.38 -12.83
N LEU A 81 0.59 -16.95 -13.77
CA LEU A 81 0.16 -16.58 -15.12
C LEU A 81 -0.45 -17.78 -15.85
N GLY A 82 0.17 -18.95 -15.77
CA GLY A 82 -0.32 -20.19 -16.36
C GLY A 82 -1.69 -20.58 -15.82
N VAL A 83 -1.88 -20.50 -14.50
CA VAL A 83 -3.19 -20.74 -13.86
C VAL A 83 -4.23 -19.75 -14.35
N ALA A 84 -3.90 -18.45 -14.37
CA ALA A 84 -4.83 -17.41 -14.81
C ALA A 84 -5.27 -17.58 -16.28
N LEU A 85 -4.33 -17.93 -17.17
CA LEU A 85 -4.61 -18.19 -18.59
C LEU A 85 -5.38 -19.49 -18.82
N TYR A 86 -5.06 -20.54 -18.07
CA TYR A 86 -5.76 -21.82 -18.16
C TYR A 86 -7.22 -21.70 -17.70
N GLU A 87 -7.45 -20.97 -16.61
CA GLU A 87 -8.76 -20.84 -16.00
C GLU A 87 -9.68 -19.90 -16.79
N GLY A 88 -9.15 -18.79 -17.33
CA GLY A 88 -9.89 -17.87 -18.21
C GLY A 88 -11.08 -17.12 -17.56
N ALA A 89 -11.46 -17.47 -16.32
CA ALA A 89 -12.56 -16.87 -15.56
C ALA A 89 -12.17 -15.55 -14.86
N GLY A 90 -10.93 -15.10 -15.02
CA GLY A 90 -10.40 -13.93 -14.34
C GLY A 90 -10.17 -14.15 -12.83
N PRO A 91 -10.10 -13.08 -12.03
CA PRO A 91 -9.71 -13.16 -10.61
C PRO A 91 -10.61 -14.00 -9.70
N GLY A 92 -11.85 -14.27 -10.13
CA GLY A 92 -12.84 -15.03 -9.36
C GLY A 92 -12.84 -16.54 -9.61
N GLY A 93 -11.91 -17.04 -10.42
CA GLY A 93 -11.82 -18.47 -10.69
C GLY A 93 -11.45 -19.30 -9.45
N PRO A 94 -11.93 -20.55 -9.32
CA PRO A 94 -11.55 -21.47 -8.25
C PRO A 94 -10.04 -21.59 -7.99
N TRP A 95 -9.22 -21.68 -9.04
CA TRP A 95 -7.77 -21.83 -8.90
C TRP A 95 -7.08 -20.53 -8.51
N MET A 96 -7.51 -19.41 -9.09
CA MET A 96 -7.01 -18.09 -8.69
C MET A 96 -7.38 -17.76 -7.24
N THR A 97 -8.59 -18.12 -6.81
CA THR A 97 -9.04 -17.98 -5.42
C THR A 97 -8.24 -18.89 -4.48
N ALA A 98 -7.92 -20.11 -4.90
CA ALA A 98 -7.06 -21.01 -4.13
C ALA A 98 -5.64 -20.44 -3.97
N LEU A 99 -5.03 -19.89 -5.04
CA LEU A 99 -3.75 -19.20 -4.96
C LEU A 99 -3.80 -18.02 -3.98
N PHE A 100 -4.87 -17.24 -4.01
CA PHE A 100 -5.08 -16.16 -3.06
C PHE A 100 -5.14 -16.68 -1.61
N GLN A 101 -5.98 -17.69 -1.34
CA GLN A 101 -6.21 -18.19 0.02
C GLN A 101 -5.02 -18.95 0.61
N TYR A 102 -4.27 -19.68 -0.22
CA TYR A 102 -3.19 -20.56 0.25
C TYR A 102 -1.78 -20.00 0.03
N VAL A 103 -1.61 -18.96 -0.79
CA VAL A 103 -0.30 -18.36 -1.05
C VAL A 103 -0.28 -16.89 -0.63
N GLN A 104 -1.16 -16.06 -1.20
CA GLN A 104 -1.16 -14.61 -0.95
C GLN A 104 -1.53 -14.29 0.51
N LEU A 105 -2.65 -14.83 1.00
CA LEU A 105 -3.17 -14.52 2.32
C LEU A 105 -2.22 -14.98 3.46
N PRO A 106 -1.62 -16.19 3.41
CA PRO A 106 -0.61 -16.58 4.40
C PRO A 106 0.66 -15.72 4.33
N LEU A 107 1.13 -15.36 3.13
CA LEU A 107 2.29 -14.47 2.97
C LEU A 107 2.04 -13.09 3.58
N GLU A 108 0.88 -12.49 3.31
CA GLU A 108 0.48 -11.22 3.93
C GLU A 108 0.42 -11.33 5.46
N SER A 109 -0.16 -12.40 5.99
CA SER A 109 -0.22 -12.64 7.43
C SER A 109 1.17 -12.80 8.06
N ALA A 110 2.11 -13.47 7.38
CA ALA A 110 3.48 -13.62 7.85
C ALA A 110 4.23 -12.28 7.86
N LEU A 111 4.02 -11.42 6.85
CA LEU A 111 4.56 -10.07 6.81
C LEU A 111 3.97 -9.19 7.93
N MET A 112 2.66 -9.30 8.17
CA MET A 112 2.01 -8.58 9.28
C MET A 112 2.48 -9.10 10.65
N ALA A 113 2.69 -10.40 10.79
CA ALA A 113 3.22 -11.00 12.02
C ALA A 113 4.65 -10.54 12.29
N THR A 114 5.53 -10.54 11.28
CA THR A 114 6.90 -10.04 11.43
C THR A 114 6.94 -8.54 11.72
N LEU A 115 6.08 -7.75 11.07
CA LEU A 115 5.90 -6.32 11.39
C LEU A 115 5.44 -6.13 12.85
N ALA A 116 4.45 -6.90 13.31
CA ALA A 116 3.98 -6.85 14.69
C ALA A 116 5.12 -7.18 15.69
N VAL A 117 5.91 -8.22 15.42
CA VAL A 117 7.08 -8.56 16.24
C VAL A 117 8.10 -7.42 16.25
N PHE A 118 8.42 -6.83 15.09
CA PHE A 118 9.33 -5.68 15.02
C PHE A 118 8.79 -4.46 15.76
N LEU A 119 7.49 -4.18 15.68
CA LEU A 119 6.83 -3.10 16.41
C LEU A 119 6.89 -3.33 17.93
N VAL A 120 6.66 -4.55 18.40
CA VAL A 120 6.80 -4.90 19.82
C VAL A 120 8.25 -4.71 20.28
N LEU A 121 9.23 -5.19 19.51
CA LEU A 121 10.66 -5.04 19.82
C LEU A 121 11.10 -3.56 19.80
N ALA A 122 10.65 -2.80 18.81
CA ALA A 122 10.92 -1.36 18.71
C ALA A 122 10.26 -0.59 19.85
N GLY A 123 9.01 -0.94 20.19
CA GLY A 123 8.29 -0.43 21.35
C GLY A 123 9.11 -0.67 22.62
N TYR A 124 9.49 -1.91 22.90
CA TYR A 124 10.33 -2.27 24.05
C TYR A 124 11.65 -1.47 24.09
N ARG A 125 12.35 -1.33 22.97
CA ARG A 125 13.57 -0.51 22.88
C ARG A 125 13.29 0.96 23.20
N ALA A 126 12.21 1.52 22.67
CA ALA A 126 11.79 2.89 22.96
C ALA A 126 11.42 3.08 24.45
N LEU A 127 10.78 2.10 25.10
CA LEU A 127 10.49 2.11 26.55
C LEU A 127 11.75 2.23 27.39
N ARG A 128 12.83 1.56 26.95
CA ARG A 128 14.11 1.56 27.66
C ARG A 128 14.87 2.88 27.48
N GLN A 129 14.67 3.56 26.36
CA GLN A 129 15.42 4.76 26.01
C GLN A 129 14.77 6.06 26.48
N GLN A 130 13.43 6.14 26.54
CA GLN A 130 12.71 7.33 27.01
C GLN A 130 11.52 6.95 27.89
N ARG A 131 11.53 7.46 29.14
CA ARG A 131 10.42 7.28 30.08
C ARG A 131 9.54 8.53 30.09
N SER A 132 8.75 8.70 29.04
CA SER A 132 7.75 9.78 28.95
C SER A 132 6.37 9.28 29.38
N VAL A 133 5.50 10.21 29.77
CA VAL A 133 4.09 9.91 30.11
C VAL A 133 3.38 9.21 28.95
N GLY A 134 3.62 9.64 27.70
CA GLY A 134 3.07 8.99 26.52
C GLY A 134 3.49 7.53 26.38
N MET A 135 4.71 7.21 26.78
CA MET A 135 5.22 5.85 26.75
C MET A 135 4.54 4.95 27.81
N VAL A 136 4.23 5.49 29.00
CA VAL A 136 3.46 4.78 30.03
C VAL A 136 2.04 4.48 29.54
N ILE A 137 1.37 5.47 28.93
CA ILE A 137 0.04 5.29 28.35
C ILE A 137 0.06 4.19 27.29
N LEU A 138 1.08 4.18 26.42
CA LEU A 138 1.25 3.17 25.39
C LEU A 138 1.48 1.76 25.97
N ILE A 139 2.27 1.61 27.03
CA ILE A 139 2.43 0.33 27.74
C ILE A 139 1.08 -0.15 28.27
N VAL A 140 0.36 0.70 28.99
CA VAL A 140 -0.92 0.33 29.60
C VAL A 140 -1.92 -0.09 28.53
N ALA A 141 -2.03 0.67 27.45
CA ALA A 141 -2.88 0.33 26.31
C ALA A 141 -2.47 -1.00 25.66
N ALA A 142 -1.17 -1.22 25.44
CA ALA A 142 -0.66 -2.46 24.86
C ALA A 142 -0.93 -3.68 25.77
N LEU A 143 -0.72 -3.55 27.09
CA LEU A 143 -1.02 -4.61 28.05
C LEU A 143 -2.51 -4.95 28.10
N ILE A 144 -3.40 -3.94 28.06
CA ILE A 144 -4.85 -4.16 28.00
C ILE A 144 -5.22 -4.94 26.73
N VAL A 145 -4.71 -4.52 25.57
CA VAL A 145 -5.02 -5.16 24.28
C VAL A 145 -4.47 -6.59 24.23
N LEU A 146 -3.25 -6.82 24.72
CA LEU A 146 -2.63 -8.14 24.78
C LEU A 146 -3.36 -9.05 25.77
N ALA A 147 -3.73 -8.56 26.95
CA ALA A 147 -4.49 -9.33 27.95
C ALA A 147 -5.88 -9.73 27.43
N ALA A 148 -6.54 -8.84 26.68
CA ALA A 148 -7.83 -9.12 26.06
C ALA A 148 -7.78 -10.11 24.87
N ALA A 149 -6.58 -10.45 24.38
CA ALA A 149 -6.40 -11.48 23.36
C ALA A 149 -6.29 -12.90 23.94
N LEU A 150 -6.10 -13.04 25.26
CA LEU A 150 -6.06 -14.36 25.91
C LEU A 150 -7.49 -14.90 26.10
N PRO A 151 -7.75 -16.18 25.77
CA PRO A 151 -9.02 -16.84 26.08
C PRO A 151 -9.10 -17.11 27.59
N LEU A 152 -9.59 -16.13 28.35
CA LEU A 152 -9.75 -16.22 29.80
C LEU A 152 -11.14 -16.76 30.18
N PRO A 153 -11.25 -17.71 31.12
CA PRO A 153 -12.54 -18.21 31.58
C PRO A 153 -13.30 -17.18 32.44
N GLY A 154 -14.63 -17.07 32.26
CA GLY A 154 -15.53 -16.31 33.13
C GLY A 154 -15.77 -14.84 32.75
N GLY A 155 -16.45 -14.10 33.63
CA GLY A 155 -16.91 -12.70 33.43
C GLY A 155 -15.80 -11.64 33.31
N LEU A 156 -14.55 -11.99 33.61
CA LEU A 156 -13.38 -11.13 33.38
C LEU A 156 -13.12 -10.88 31.88
N SER A 157 -13.54 -11.81 31.01
CA SER A 157 -13.45 -11.66 29.55
C SER A 157 -14.25 -10.47 29.02
N GLY A 158 -15.45 -10.21 29.58
CA GLY A 158 -16.30 -9.09 29.17
C GLY A 158 -15.73 -7.72 29.55
N VAL A 159 -15.13 -7.59 30.75
CA VAL A 159 -14.51 -6.33 31.20
C VAL A 159 -13.27 -6.01 30.36
N LEU A 160 -12.41 -7.02 30.10
CA LEU A 160 -11.23 -6.85 29.26
C LEU A 160 -11.60 -6.54 27.80
N ALA A 161 -12.68 -7.15 27.28
CA ALA A 161 -13.20 -6.83 25.95
C ALA A 161 -13.67 -5.37 25.83
N GLY A 162 -14.42 -4.87 26.82
CA GLY A 162 -14.86 -3.47 26.85
C GLY A 162 -13.70 -2.47 26.95
N LEU A 163 -12.67 -2.77 27.75
CA LEU A 163 -11.46 -1.96 27.83
C LEU A 163 -10.68 -1.98 26.51
N LYS A 164 -10.51 -3.14 25.88
CA LYS A 164 -9.91 -3.27 24.56
C LYS A 164 -10.68 -2.45 23.54
N GLU A 165 -12.01 -2.53 23.52
CA GLU A 165 -12.84 -1.78 22.60
C GLU A 165 -12.68 -0.27 22.79
N GLY A 166 -12.62 0.22 24.03
CA GLY A 166 -12.34 1.65 24.30
C GLY A 166 -10.97 2.11 23.79
N VAL A 167 -9.93 1.27 23.93
CA VAL A 167 -8.58 1.57 23.41
C VAL A 167 -8.56 1.53 21.88
N VAL A 168 -9.20 0.51 21.28
CA VAL A 168 -9.22 0.31 19.82
C VAL A 168 -10.06 1.37 19.12
N SER A 169 -11.25 1.66 19.61
CA SER A 169 -12.20 2.61 19.00
C SER A 169 -11.84 4.08 19.26
N GLY A 170 -11.15 4.37 20.36
CA GLY A 170 -10.73 5.73 20.71
C GLY A 170 -9.31 6.03 20.23
N PRO A 171 -8.27 5.95 21.09
CA PRO A 171 -6.92 6.38 20.76
C PRO A 171 -6.29 5.66 19.56
N ALA A 172 -6.47 4.33 19.45
CA ALA A 172 -5.85 3.58 18.37
C ALA A 172 -6.50 3.88 17.01
N ALA A 173 -7.83 3.96 16.94
CA ALA A 173 -8.53 4.41 15.74
C ALA A 173 -8.17 5.86 15.39
N GLY A 174 -8.01 6.74 16.39
CA GLY A 174 -7.51 8.10 16.19
C GLY A 174 -6.13 8.13 15.55
N GLY A 175 -5.19 7.33 16.07
CA GLY A 175 -3.84 7.17 15.50
C GLY A 175 -3.86 6.60 14.09
N ALA A 176 -4.65 5.55 13.84
CA ALA A 176 -4.80 4.95 12.51
C ALA A 176 -5.37 5.94 11.48
N ARG A 177 -6.41 6.70 11.87
CA ARG A 177 -6.95 7.78 11.03
C ARG A 177 -5.92 8.87 10.77
N GLY A 178 -5.17 9.27 11.80
CA GLY A 178 -4.07 10.23 11.67
C GLY A 178 -2.99 9.76 10.68
N LEU A 179 -2.61 8.49 10.72
CA LEU A 179 -1.67 7.89 9.76
C LEU A 179 -2.24 7.89 8.34
N ILE A 180 -3.48 7.47 8.16
CA ILE A 180 -4.15 7.47 6.83
C ILE A 180 -4.22 8.89 6.27
N LEU A 181 -4.60 9.87 7.09
CA LEU A 181 -4.62 11.28 6.68
C LEU A 181 -3.21 11.79 6.37
N GLY A 182 -2.20 11.40 7.15
CA GLY A 182 -0.80 11.74 6.88
C GLY A 182 -0.31 11.19 5.54
N VAL A 183 -0.61 9.93 5.23
CA VAL A 183 -0.28 9.31 3.93
C VAL A 183 -1.02 10.01 2.79
N ALA A 184 -2.31 10.30 2.96
CA ALA A 184 -3.10 11.03 1.97
C ALA A 184 -2.53 12.43 1.71
N LEU A 185 -2.19 13.18 2.77
CA LEU A 185 -1.58 14.50 2.67
C LEU A 185 -0.18 14.43 2.02
N GLY A 186 0.62 13.41 2.32
CA GLY A 186 1.93 13.19 1.68
C GLY A 186 1.81 12.93 0.18
N ALA A 187 0.83 12.12 -0.24
CA ALA A 187 0.52 11.89 -1.65
C ALA A 187 0.04 13.19 -2.34
N LEU A 188 -0.86 13.95 -1.69
CA LEU A 188 -1.33 15.24 -2.19
C LEU A 188 -0.19 16.26 -2.31
N ALA A 189 0.72 16.33 -1.32
CA ALA A 189 1.88 17.21 -1.37
C ALA A 189 2.81 16.87 -2.54
N THR A 190 3.01 15.58 -2.82
CA THR A 190 3.79 15.12 -3.98
C THR A 190 3.11 15.53 -5.30
N GLY A 191 1.78 15.34 -5.41
CA GLY A 191 1.00 15.81 -6.55
C GLY A 191 1.07 17.33 -6.74
N LEU A 192 0.94 18.10 -5.66
CA LEU A 192 1.00 19.57 -5.70
C LEU A 192 2.39 20.07 -6.11
N ARG A 193 3.47 19.45 -5.63
CA ARG A 193 4.84 19.79 -6.06
C ARG A 193 5.05 19.57 -7.55
N LEU A 194 4.44 18.52 -8.12
CA LEU A 194 4.43 18.30 -9.57
C LEU A 194 3.62 19.38 -10.29
N LEU A 195 2.45 19.77 -9.78
CA LEU A 195 1.58 20.79 -10.37
C LEU A 195 2.17 22.21 -10.31
N ILE A 196 2.90 22.56 -9.26
CA ILE A 196 3.61 23.84 -9.16
C ILE A 196 4.92 23.79 -9.98
N GLY A 197 5.30 22.62 -10.48
CA GLY A 197 6.50 22.44 -11.30
C GLY A 197 7.80 22.50 -10.53
N VAL A 198 7.74 22.26 -9.20
CA VAL A 198 8.90 22.08 -8.33
C VAL A 198 9.59 20.75 -8.66
N ASP A 199 8.80 19.68 -8.78
CA ASP A 199 9.29 18.37 -9.20
C ASP A 199 9.07 18.19 -10.71
N ARG A 200 10.15 17.89 -11.45
CA ARG A 200 10.13 17.77 -12.92
C ARG A 200 10.70 16.43 -13.40
N PRO A 201 9.98 15.31 -13.22
CA PRO A 201 10.47 13.97 -13.55
C PRO A 201 10.83 13.77 -15.03
N GLN A 202 10.29 14.61 -15.91
CA GLN A 202 10.50 14.54 -17.36
C GLN A 202 11.80 15.20 -17.83
N GLY A 203 12.45 15.96 -16.95
CA GLY A 203 13.77 16.49 -17.18
C GLY A 203 14.69 15.89 -16.13
N GLY A 204 15.22 14.68 -16.40
CA GLY A 204 16.22 14.05 -15.54
C GLY A 204 17.36 14.98 -15.19
#